data_AF-A0A8X8ZRY5-F1
#
_entry.id   AF-A0A8X8ZRY5-F1
#
_cell.length_a   1.000
_cell.length_b   1.000
_cell.length_c   1.000
_cell.angle_alpha   90.00
_cell.angle_beta   90.00
_cell.angle_gamma   90.00
#
_symmetry.space_group_name_H-M   'P 1'
#
loop_
_entity.id
_entity.type
_entity.pdbx_description
1 polymer ?
#
loop_
_entity_poly.entity_id
_entity_poly.type
_entity_poly.pdbx_seq_one_letter_code
_entity_poly.pdbx_strand_id
1 'polypeptide(L)'
;MNLGWLCEQFGCEDEGDRQDPERKRRDVLVRILPPPPPPPPPKYIRAKYGDYFGICVAGYPEGHPEVIQENGVVTAEAYQKELVYLKQKIPPEIMAALEPIKDNVKAYGVQLETDMCRKILASGTRAIHLYTLNMEKSALAILTNLGLVEESKFPRSLAWRRPTNVFRAKESVRPIFWANRPKSYIGRSISWDRYPNGRWGDFQTPSFAPLTDYQACTTTFLRPRSHEKRLLEEWVVPLKSIEDIYEKFAKFCLGKTKSSPWSELYGLQPETKVFNEQLGNINMKGFLTINSQPAVNGAKSDTLAKMMFVGTGWGEAGGCVYQKAYLEFFCFPASLTALINKCKAFSCLSYMAVNREGAWISNMKNTDVNAVTWGVFPTKEIVQPTIVDPLTFMVWKDEAFELWSRGWANLYLETDPSRKLLEEVKNSYYLVSLVDNDYFHGGLFALFRDT
;
A
#
# COMPACT_ATOMS: atom_id res chain seq x y z
N MET A 1 31.12 -0.90 -1.30
CA MET A 1 31.40 -0.56 -2.72
C MET A 1 30.09 -0.22 -3.39
N ASN A 2 30.11 0.58 -4.45
CA ASN A 2 28.91 1.06 -5.12
C ASN A 2 28.73 0.32 -6.46
N LEU A 3 27.85 -0.70 -6.49
CA LEU A 3 27.65 -1.55 -7.66
C LEU A 3 26.87 -0.89 -8.82
N GLY A 4 26.04 0.12 -8.55
CA GLY A 4 25.31 0.81 -9.63
C GLY A 4 26.25 1.54 -10.59
N TRP A 5 27.36 2.03 -10.07
CA TRP A 5 28.42 2.68 -10.84
C TRP A 5 29.19 1.69 -11.75
N LEU A 6 29.34 0.43 -11.32
CA LEU A 6 29.95 -0.63 -12.13
C LEU A 6 29.07 -1.03 -13.32
N CYS A 7 27.74 -1.01 -13.18
CA CYS A 7 26.84 -1.28 -14.31
C CYS A 7 26.87 -0.19 -15.39
N GLU A 8 26.96 1.10 -15.03
CA GLU A 8 27.06 2.20 -15.99
C GLU A 8 28.38 2.19 -16.79
N GLN A 9 29.50 1.77 -16.19
CA GLN A 9 30.80 1.73 -16.86
C GLN A 9 30.92 0.62 -17.93
N PHE A 10 30.17 -0.49 -17.81
CA PHE A 10 30.30 -1.65 -18.68
C PHE A 10 29.15 -1.84 -19.67
N GLY A 11 28.26 -0.83 -19.84
CA GLY A 11 27.29 -0.81 -20.93
C GLY A 11 26.18 -1.87 -20.87
N CYS A 12 25.93 -2.46 -19.69
CA CYS A 12 24.80 -3.35 -19.45
C CYS A 12 23.51 -2.53 -19.24
N GLU A 13 23.06 -1.83 -20.28
CA GLU A 13 21.69 -1.28 -20.36
C GLU A 13 20.74 -2.37 -20.89
N ASP A 14 19.64 -2.63 -20.18
CA ASP A 14 18.57 -3.51 -20.66
C ASP A 14 18.06 -3.01 -22.03
N GLU A 15 18.01 -3.87 -23.05
CA GLU A 15 17.51 -3.51 -24.39
C GLU A 15 16.03 -3.07 -24.40
N GLY A 16 15.31 -3.25 -23.30
CA GLY A 16 13.93 -2.76 -23.11
C GLY A 16 13.80 -1.25 -22.87
N ASP A 17 14.89 -0.52 -22.58
CA ASP A 17 14.84 0.93 -22.28
C ASP A 17 15.22 1.82 -23.49
N ARG A 18 15.47 1.22 -24.68
CA ARG A 18 15.90 1.95 -25.90
C ARG A 18 14.79 2.74 -26.62
N GLN A 19 13.53 2.71 -26.18
CA GLN A 19 12.40 3.24 -26.97
C GLN A 19 11.83 4.60 -26.55
N ASP A 20 12.49 5.36 -25.68
CA ASP A 20 12.06 6.76 -25.40
C ASP A 20 13.21 7.78 -25.58
N PRO A 21 13.37 8.34 -26.80
CA PRO A 21 14.37 9.38 -27.06
C PRO A 21 14.08 10.72 -26.35
N GLU A 22 12.89 10.92 -25.76
CA GLU A 22 12.60 12.12 -24.95
C GLU A 22 13.12 12.03 -23.50
N ARG A 23 13.51 10.84 -23.02
CA ARG A 23 14.10 10.69 -21.68
C ARG A 23 15.51 11.27 -21.56
N LYS A 24 16.22 11.47 -22.69
CA LYS A 24 17.58 12.04 -22.73
C LYS A 24 17.63 13.58 -22.77
N ARG A 25 16.49 14.27 -22.78
CA ARG A 25 16.42 15.73 -22.63
C ARG A 25 15.31 16.13 -21.66
N ARG A 26 15.56 15.90 -20.38
CA ARG A 26 14.98 16.76 -19.34
C ARG A 26 16.11 17.56 -18.75
N ASP A 27 16.34 18.73 -19.33
CA ASP A 27 16.88 19.86 -18.60
C ASP A 27 15.93 20.10 -17.42
N VAL A 28 16.19 19.41 -16.31
CA VAL A 28 15.70 19.86 -15.03
C VAL A 28 16.39 21.19 -14.83
N LEU A 29 15.61 22.27 -14.90
CA LEU A 29 16.03 23.57 -14.41
C LEU A 29 16.36 23.37 -12.92
N VAL A 30 17.60 22.99 -12.62
CA VAL A 30 18.14 22.97 -11.28
C VAL A 30 18.26 24.44 -10.91
N ARG A 31 17.21 25.00 -10.29
CA ARG A 31 17.44 26.12 -9.39
C ARG A 31 18.44 25.60 -8.39
N ILE A 32 19.69 26.02 -8.53
CA ILE A 32 20.72 25.90 -7.50
C ILE A 32 20.19 26.74 -6.34
N LEU A 33 19.38 26.11 -5.48
CA LEU A 33 19.19 26.63 -4.14
C LEU A 33 20.58 26.58 -3.50
N PRO A 34 20.97 27.62 -2.74
CA PRO A 34 22.22 27.57 -2.00
C PRO A 34 22.26 26.26 -1.19
N PRO A 35 23.45 25.66 -1.03
CA PRO A 35 23.58 24.45 -0.22
C PRO A 35 22.87 24.70 1.11
N PRO A 36 22.03 23.77 1.59
CA PRO A 36 21.43 23.92 2.90
C PRO A 36 22.57 24.18 3.91
N PRO A 37 22.39 25.10 4.86
CA PRO A 37 23.40 25.36 5.88
C PRO A 37 23.81 24.03 6.52
N PRO A 38 25.08 23.87 6.93
CA PRO A 38 25.54 22.63 7.54
C PRO A 38 24.56 22.24 8.66
N PRO A 39 24.17 20.96 8.73
CA PRO A 39 23.20 20.51 9.72
C PRO A 39 23.69 20.95 11.10
N PRO A 40 22.78 21.41 11.99
CA PRO A 40 23.18 21.89 13.29
C PRO A 40 24.00 20.80 13.99
N PRO A 41 25.15 21.15 14.59
CA PRO A 41 26.05 20.16 15.17
C PRO A 41 25.28 19.30 16.19
N PRO A 42 25.65 18.02 16.39
CA PRO A 42 24.98 17.15 17.37
C PRO A 42 24.78 17.80 18.75
N LYS A 43 25.72 18.69 19.15
CA LYS A 43 25.64 19.52 20.35
C LYS A 43 24.39 20.42 20.39
N TYR A 44 24.01 21.06 19.29
CA TYR A 44 22.80 21.89 19.20
C TYR A 44 21.53 21.04 19.33
N ILE A 45 21.46 19.90 18.63
CA ILE A 45 20.30 19.00 18.69
C ILE A 45 20.13 18.48 20.12
N ARG A 46 21.22 18.07 20.77
CA ARG A 46 21.22 17.64 22.18
C ARG A 46 20.83 18.77 23.14
N ALA A 47 21.35 19.98 22.95
CA ALA A 47 21.00 21.12 23.79
C ALA A 47 19.52 21.51 23.70
N LYS A 48 18.91 21.40 22.50
CA LYS A 48 17.52 21.81 22.26
C LYS A 48 16.49 20.71 22.49
N TYR A 49 16.83 19.45 22.20
CA TYR A 49 15.88 18.33 22.20
C TYR A 49 16.30 17.16 23.10
N GLY A 50 17.42 17.28 23.82
CA GLY A 50 17.94 16.22 24.70
C GLY A 50 18.17 14.90 23.95
N ASP A 51 17.75 13.81 24.59
CA ASP A 51 17.87 12.44 24.07
C ASP A 51 16.67 11.99 23.24
N TYR A 52 15.79 12.91 22.85
CA TYR A 52 14.60 12.60 22.05
C TYR A 52 14.95 11.97 20.69
N PHE A 53 16.05 12.39 20.05
CA PHE A 53 16.49 11.88 18.75
C PHE A 53 17.71 10.96 18.87
N GLY A 54 17.66 9.82 18.16
CA GLY A 54 18.88 9.07 17.80
C GLY A 54 19.69 9.86 16.78
N ILE A 55 20.99 10.03 17.02
CA ILE A 55 21.89 10.79 16.12
C ILE A 55 22.97 9.82 15.63
N CYS A 56 23.14 9.73 14.31
CA CYS A 56 24.23 9.02 13.65
C CYS A 56 25.12 10.03 12.93
N VAL A 57 26.44 9.79 12.94
CA VAL A 57 27.43 10.60 12.21
C VAL A 57 28.14 9.71 11.19
N ALA A 58 28.52 10.28 10.05
CA ALA A 58 29.32 9.56 9.06
C ALA A 58 30.72 9.29 9.60
N GLY A 59 31.23 8.09 9.36
CA GLY A 59 32.61 7.71 9.65
C GLY A 59 33.32 7.27 8.37
N TYR A 60 34.57 7.71 8.20
CA TYR A 60 35.38 7.40 7.02
C TYR A 60 36.56 6.51 7.43
N PRO A 61 36.46 5.18 7.28
CA PRO A 61 37.48 4.25 7.78
C PRO A 61 38.86 4.42 7.12
N GLU A 62 38.91 5.07 5.96
CA GLU A 62 40.13 5.34 5.19
C GLU A 62 40.52 6.83 5.16
N GLY A 63 39.90 7.66 6.00
CA GLY A 63 40.17 9.11 6.10
C GLY A 63 39.09 10.00 5.47
N HIS A 64 38.90 11.19 6.06
CA HIS A 64 37.86 12.16 5.71
C HIS A 64 38.18 12.91 4.40
N PRO A 65 37.21 13.17 3.50
CA PRO A 65 37.44 14.03 2.35
C PRO A 65 37.41 15.50 2.79
N GLU A 66 38.53 16.03 3.26
CA GLU A 66 38.75 17.49 3.46
C GLU A 66 38.82 18.27 2.11
N VAL A 67 38.12 17.82 1.07
CA VAL A 67 38.21 18.38 -0.29
C VAL A 67 36.92 19.11 -0.71
N ILE A 68 35.91 19.19 0.15
CA ILE A 68 34.68 19.96 -0.12
C ILE A 68 34.92 21.41 0.32
N GLN A 69 35.01 22.31 -0.66
CA GLN A 69 35.17 23.75 -0.43
C GLN A 69 33.94 24.33 0.30
N GLU A 70 34.10 25.48 0.98
CA GLU A 70 33.06 26.14 1.80
C GLU A 70 31.73 26.42 1.07
N ASN A 71 31.73 26.38 -0.26
CA ASN A 71 30.57 26.64 -1.12
C ASN A 71 29.70 25.39 -1.43
N GLY A 72 30.07 24.20 -0.94
CA GLY A 72 29.30 22.97 -1.13
C GLY A 72 29.22 22.46 -2.58
N VAL A 73 30.03 23.00 -3.49
CA VAL A 73 30.09 22.57 -4.89
C VAL A 73 31.45 21.92 -5.14
N VAL A 74 31.43 20.68 -5.65
CA VAL A 74 32.63 19.96 -6.08
C VAL A 74 33.00 20.44 -7.49
N THR A 75 34.22 20.95 -7.69
CA THR A 75 34.67 21.35 -9.04
C THR A 75 34.78 20.12 -9.94
N ALA A 76 34.67 20.29 -11.26
CA ALA A 76 34.84 19.18 -12.20
C ALA A 76 36.20 18.48 -12.04
N GLU A 77 37.27 19.22 -11.70
CA GLU A 77 38.58 18.61 -11.42
C GLU A 77 38.56 17.79 -10.12
N ALA A 78 37.88 18.27 -9.08
CA ALA A 78 37.74 17.55 -7.81
C ALA A 78 36.91 16.27 -7.98
N TYR A 79 35.83 16.31 -8.77
CA TYR A 79 35.03 15.13 -9.12
C TYR A 79 35.88 14.09 -9.89
N GLN A 80 36.65 14.53 -10.88
CA GLN A 80 37.51 13.64 -11.64
C GLN A 80 38.63 13.04 -10.78
N LYS A 81 39.20 13.83 -9.86
CA LYS A 81 40.21 13.37 -8.89
C LYS A 81 39.62 12.35 -7.91
N GLU A 82 38.39 12.57 -7.47
CA GLU A 82 37.65 11.63 -6.62
C GLU A 82 37.33 10.32 -7.36
N LEU A 83 36.92 10.39 -8.63
CA LEU A 83 36.73 9.19 -9.47
C LEU A 83 38.03 8.39 -9.65
N VAL A 84 39.17 9.06 -9.87
CA VAL A 84 40.48 8.40 -9.94
C VAL A 84 40.84 7.75 -8.60
N TYR A 85 40.63 8.47 -7.49
CA TYR A 85 40.85 7.96 -6.15
C TYR A 85 39.97 6.75 -5.82
N LEU A 86 38.68 6.79 -6.15
CA LEU A 86 37.75 5.67 -5.95
C LEU A 86 38.12 4.46 -6.82
N LYS A 87 38.59 4.69 -8.06
CA LYS A 87 39.10 3.62 -8.93
C LYS A 87 40.34 2.95 -8.37
N GLN A 88 41.26 3.72 -7.78
CA GLN A 88 42.45 3.17 -7.11
C GLN A 88 42.12 2.26 -5.91
N LYS A 89 40.92 2.41 -5.33
CA LYS A 89 40.45 1.56 -4.23
C LYS A 89 39.84 0.23 -4.66
N ILE A 90 39.65 0.00 -5.96
CA ILE A 90 39.16 -1.29 -6.45
C ILE A 90 40.36 -2.24 -6.52
N PRO A 91 40.38 -3.33 -5.73
CA PRO A 91 41.45 -4.32 -5.81
C PRO A 91 41.63 -4.84 -7.25
N PRO A 92 42.87 -5.01 -7.73
CA PRO A 92 43.14 -5.50 -9.09
C PRO A 92 42.47 -6.84 -9.40
N GLU A 93 42.25 -7.71 -8.40
CA GLU A 93 41.58 -8.99 -8.59
C GLU A 93 40.12 -8.82 -9.02
N ILE A 94 39.44 -7.77 -8.54
CA ILE A 94 38.06 -7.47 -8.92
C ILE A 94 38.01 -7.00 -10.38
N MET A 95 38.93 -6.13 -10.79
CA MET A 95 39.00 -5.66 -12.18
C MET A 95 39.30 -6.81 -13.15
N ALA A 96 40.23 -7.69 -12.78
CA ALA A 96 40.54 -8.88 -13.57
C ALA A 96 39.35 -9.85 -13.68
N ALA A 97 38.58 -10.01 -12.60
CA ALA A 97 37.39 -10.85 -12.59
C ALA A 97 36.24 -10.28 -13.42
N LEU A 98 36.16 -8.95 -13.59
CA LEU A 98 35.12 -8.26 -14.36
C LEU A 98 35.37 -8.27 -15.87
N GLU A 99 36.63 -8.25 -16.31
CA GLU A 99 37.00 -8.20 -17.73
C GLU A 99 36.34 -9.30 -18.60
N PRO A 100 36.23 -10.57 -18.16
CA PRO A 100 35.58 -11.63 -18.94
C PRO A 100 34.05 -11.71 -18.79
N ILE A 101 33.43 -10.98 -17.85
CA ILE A 101 32.00 -11.13 -17.48
C ILE A 101 31.18 -9.86 -17.73
N LYS A 102 31.51 -9.11 -18.78
CA LYS A 102 30.86 -7.83 -19.12
C LYS A 102 29.32 -7.92 -19.15
N ASP A 103 28.77 -9.08 -19.49
CA ASP A 103 27.32 -9.33 -19.56
C ASP A 103 26.66 -9.83 -18.25
N ASN A 104 27.44 -10.22 -17.22
CA ASN A 104 26.93 -10.80 -15.97
C ASN A 104 27.57 -10.22 -14.69
N VAL A 105 27.86 -8.91 -14.71
CA VAL A 105 28.47 -8.18 -13.60
C VAL A 105 27.61 -8.21 -12.33
N LYS A 106 26.28 -8.24 -12.46
CA LYS A 106 25.33 -8.20 -11.32
C LYS A 106 25.44 -9.43 -10.42
N ALA A 107 25.49 -10.64 -10.98
CA ALA A 107 25.59 -11.86 -10.19
C ALA A 107 26.92 -11.93 -9.43
N TYR A 108 28.01 -11.55 -10.10
CA TYR A 108 29.33 -11.44 -9.48
C TYR A 108 29.33 -10.42 -8.33
N GLY A 109 28.75 -9.23 -8.55
CA GLY A 109 28.63 -8.19 -7.52
C GLY A 109 27.88 -8.67 -6.28
N VAL A 110 26.75 -9.35 -6.46
CA VAL A 110 25.96 -9.94 -5.35
C VAL A 110 26.78 -10.95 -4.56
N GLN A 111 27.52 -11.83 -5.25
CA GLN A 111 28.36 -12.83 -4.58
C GLN A 111 29.52 -12.19 -3.82
N LEU A 112 30.23 -11.26 -4.45
CA LEU A 112 31.34 -10.53 -3.84
C LEU A 112 30.88 -9.78 -2.58
N GLU A 113 29.77 -9.05 -2.66
CA GLU A 113 29.23 -8.31 -1.51
C GLU A 113 28.74 -9.25 -0.41
N THR A 114 28.13 -10.39 -0.77
CA THR A 114 27.75 -11.43 0.19
C THR A 114 28.97 -11.94 0.97
N ASP A 115 30.07 -12.24 0.29
CA ASP A 115 31.28 -12.77 0.92
C ASP A 115 31.98 -11.72 1.80
N MET A 116 32.01 -10.46 1.36
CA MET A 116 32.48 -9.33 2.18
C MET A 116 31.62 -9.16 3.45
N CYS A 117 30.30 -9.15 3.29
CA CYS A 117 29.37 -9.03 4.41
C CYS A 117 29.54 -10.19 5.41
N ARG A 118 29.72 -11.42 4.93
CA ARG A 118 29.96 -12.59 5.79
C ARG A 118 31.23 -12.43 6.62
N LYS A 119 32.32 -11.93 6.01
CA LYS A 119 33.58 -11.63 6.73
C LYS A 119 33.40 -10.54 7.77
N ILE A 120 32.65 -9.48 7.45
CA ILE A 120 32.37 -8.35 8.37
C ILE A 120 31.49 -8.80 9.55
N LEU A 121 30.48 -9.64 9.32
CA LEU A 121 29.67 -10.20 10.40
C LEU A 121 30.49 -11.14 11.28
N ALA A 122 31.36 -11.96 10.68
CA ALA A 122 32.26 -12.85 11.41
C ALA A 122 33.27 -12.10 12.30
N SER A 123 33.61 -10.83 12.00
CA SER A 123 34.46 -10.01 12.87
C SER A 123 33.74 -9.46 14.12
N GLY A 124 32.45 -9.79 14.31
CA GLY A 124 31.66 -9.37 15.47
C GLY A 124 30.82 -8.11 15.24
N THR A 125 30.79 -7.58 14.00
CA THR A 125 29.94 -6.44 13.64
C THR A 125 28.46 -6.83 13.73
N ARG A 126 27.65 -6.02 14.42
CA ARG A 126 26.23 -6.31 14.67
C ARG A 126 25.27 -5.82 13.58
N ALA A 127 25.72 -4.94 12.68
CA ALA A 127 24.86 -4.31 11.68
C ALA A 127 25.61 -4.08 10.37
N ILE A 128 24.88 -4.15 9.26
CA ILE A 128 25.35 -3.80 7.91
C ILE A 128 24.44 -2.72 7.36
N HIS A 129 25.02 -1.68 6.77
CA HIS A 129 24.29 -0.68 5.99
C HIS A 129 24.54 -0.90 4.50
N LEU A 130 23.50 -1.20 3.74
CA LEU A 130 23.57 -1.42 2.30
C LEU A 130 23.08 -0.18 1.55
N TYR A 131 23.91 0.36 0.66
CA TYR A 131 23.51 1.41 -0.27
C TYR A 131 22.80 0.80 -1.46
N THR A 132 21.47 0.95 -1.51
CA THR A 132 20.64 0.26 -2.52
C THR A 132 20.55 1.00 -3.84
N LEU A 133 20.89 2.30 -3.88
CA LEU A 133 20.69 3.16 -5.05
C LEU A 133 19.27 3.09 -5.64
N ASN A 134 18.25 2.95 -4.78
CA ASN A 134 16.85 2.73 -5.18
C ASN A 134 16.61 1.45 -6.00
N MET A 135 17.52 0.47 -5.92
CA MET A 135 17.38 -0.85 -6.54
C MET A 135 17.18 -1.93 -5.48
N GLU A 136 16.12 -2.73 -5.61
CA GLU A 136 15.76 -3.74 -4.62
C GLU A 136 16.48 -5.08 -4.82
N LYS A 137 16.55 -5.56 -6.08
CA LYS A 137 16.90 -6.94 -6.40
C LYS A 137 18.25 -7.39 -5.82
N SER A 138 19.29 -6.58 -5.98
CA SER A 138 20.64 -6.91 -5.51
C SER A 138 20.72 -6.93 -3.98
N ALA A 139 20.12 -5.95 -3.31
CA ALA A 139 20.10 -5.87 -1.86
C ALA A 139 19.34 -7.05 -1.23
N LEU A 140 18.19 -7.42 -1.79
CA LEU A 140 17.41 -8.57 -1.32
C LEU A 140 18.16 -9.89 -1.52
N ALA A 141 18.84 -10.06 -2.65
CA ALA A 141 19.63 -11.25 -2.93
C ALA A 141 20.79 -11.41 -1.92
N ILE A 142 21.51 -10.33 -1.61
CA ILE A 142 22.58 -10.33 -0.59
C ILE A 142 22.03 -10.71 0.78
N LEU A 143 20.93 -10.07 1.21
CA LEU A 143 20.30 -10.36 2.50
C LEU A 143 19.81 -11.81 2.60
N THR A 144 19.29 -12.36 1.50
CA THR A 144 18.86 -13.77 1.40
C THR A 144 20.05 -14.72 1.50
N ASN A 145 21.14 -14.45 0.77
CA ASN A 145 22.35 -15.28 0.80
C ASN A 145 23.04 -15.26 2.17
N LEU A 146 22.92 -14.15 2.92
CA LEU A 146 23.40 -14.03 4.29
C LEU A 146 22.49 -14.70 5.33
N GLY A 147 21.28 -15.15 4.93
CA GLY A 147 20.27 -15.68 5.84
C GLY A 147 19.70 -14.63 6.80
N LEU A 148 19.85 -13.33 6.49
CA LEU A 148 19.36 -12.22 7.32
C LEU A 148 17.89 -11.90 7.04
N VAL A 149 17.40 -12.27 5.86
CA VAL A 149 16.00 -12.17 5.48
C VAL A 149 15.50 -13.57 5.15
N GLU A 150 14.60 -14.08 5.98
CA GLU A 150 13.71 -15.16 5.60
C GLU A 150 12.31 -14.57 5.51
N GLU A 151 11.71 -14.57 4.33
CA GLU A 151 10.33 -14.10 4.13
C GLU A 151 9.32 -14.82 5.04
N SER A 152 9.64 -16.05 5.46
CA SER A 152 8.84 -16.83 6.43
C SER A 152 8.93 -16.33 7.88
N LYS A 153 9.86 -15.45 8.24
CA LYS A 153 10.08 -15.02 9.63
C LYS A 153 9.42 -13.68 9.99
N PHE A 154 8.67 -13.06 9.09
CA PHE A 154 7.97 -11.80 9.36
C PHE A 154 6.45 -11.98 9.39
N PRO A 155 5.89 -12.61 10.44
CA PRO A 155 4.44 -12.67 10.60
C PRO A 155 3.89 -11.25 10.74
N ARG A 156 2.80 -10.96 10.02
CA ARG A 156 2.08 -9.69 10.19
C ARG A 156 1.50 -9.66 11.59
N SER A 157 1.75 -8.59 12.34
CA SER A 157 1.22 -8.46 13.72
C SER A 157 -0.29 -8.22 13.77
N LEU A 158 -0.88 -7.65 12.72
CA LEU A 158 -2.31 -7.42 12.55
C LEU A 158 -2.72 -7.73 11.10
N ALA A 159 -4.03 -7.76 10.83
CA ALA A 159 -4.58 -7.90 9.49
C ALA A 159 -4.13 -6.76 8.52
N TRP A 160 -3.73 -5.61 9.06
CA TRP A 160 -3.21 -4.47 8.31
C TRP A 160 -1.82 -4.03 8.81
N ARG A 161 -1.06 -3.33 7.96
CA ARG A 161 0.28 -2.85 8.29
C ARG A 161 0.21 -1.66 9.26
N ARG A 162 0.88 -1.79 10.41
CA ARG A 162 0.99 -0.69 11.38
C ARG A 162 1.87 0.44 10.82
N PRO A 163 1.48 1.72 10.99
CA PRO A 163 2.36 2.84 10.70
C PRO A 163 3.54 2.87 11.68
N THR A 164 4.66 3.44 11.24
CA THR A 164 5.87 3.61 12.06
C THR A 164 5.80 4.82 13.00
N ASN A 165 4.73 5.62 12.93
CA ASN A 165 4.54 6.77 13.79
C ASN A 165 4.36 6.33 15.26
N VAL A 166 5.24 6.81 16.15
CA VAL A 166 5.24 6.50 17.58
C VAL A 166 3.92 6.82 18.28
N PHE A 167 3.22 7.88 17.88
CA PHE A 167 1.92 8.24 18.45
C PHE A 167 0.82 7.22 18.10
N ARG A 168 1.02 6.46 17.02
CA ARG A 168 0.11 5.41 16.52
C ARG A 168 0.53 4.00 16.92
N ALA A 169 1.59 3.85 17.73
CA ALA A 169 2.16 2.54 18.06
C ALA A 169 1.17 1.59 18.76
N LYS A 170 0.22 2.15 19.51
CA LYS A 170 -0.82 1.41 20.24
C LYS A 170 -2.13 1.23 19.44
N GLU A 171 -2.23 1.80 18.24
CA GLU A 171 -3.44 1.61 17.42
C GLU A 171 -3.57 0.14 17.04
N SER A 172 -4.73 -0.45 17.36
CA SER A 172 -4.95 -1.89 17.15
C SER A 172 -6.24 -2.23 16.42
N VAL A 173 -7.14 -1.26 16.20
CA VAL A 173 -8.45 -1.48 15.57
C VAL A 173 -8.77 -0.37 14.57
N ARG A 174 -9.32 -0.74 13.42
CA ARG A 174 -9.72 0.19 12.34
C ARG A 174 -11.03 -0.23 11.66
N PRO A 175 -11.78 0.72 11.09
CA PRO A 175 -12.89 0.43 10.19
C PRO A 175 -12.39 -0.22 8.90
N ILE A 176 -13.14 -1.18 8.37
CA ILE A 176 -12.78 -1.93 7.16
C ILE A 176 -12.77 -1.08 5.87
N PHE A 177 -13.49 0.05 5.85
CA PHE A 177 -13.77 0.83 4.64
C PHE A 177 -12.51 1.36 3.94
N TRP A 178 -11.45 1.70 4.70
CA TRP A 178 -10.16 2.14 4.14
C TRP A 178 -9.14 1.01 3.99
N ALA A 179 -9.54 -0.27 4.03
CA ALA A 179 -8.61 -1.40 3.86
C ALA A 179 -7.79 -1.27 2.56
N ASN A 180 -8.43 -0.84 1.47
CA ASN A 180 -7.80 -0.61 0.18
C ASN A 180 -7.18 0.79 0.03
N ARG A 181 -7.35 1.70 1.01
CA ARG A 181 -6.86 3.09 0.98
C ARG A 181 -6.16 3.50 2.29
N PRO A 182 -5.12 2.76 2.72
CA PRO A 182 -4.49 2.98 4.02
C PRO A 182 -3.82 4.35 4.16
N LYS A 183 -3.36 4.98 3.05
CA LYS A 183 -2.76 6.33 3.11
C LYS A 183 -3.83 7.38 3.39
N SER A 184 -5.02 7.19 2.82
CA SER A 184 -6.17 8.06 3.08
C SER A 184 -6.61 8.00 4.54
N TYR A 185 -6.77 6.80 5.10
CA TYR A 185 -7.07 6.65 6.52
C TYR A 185 -6.05 7.36 7.42
N ILE A 186 -4.74 7.18 7.15
CA ILE A 186 -3.68 7.82 7.93
C ILE A 186 -3.76 9.34 7.78
N GLY A 187 -3.93 9.86 6.57
CA GLY A 187 -4.04 11.31 6.33
C GLY A 187 -5.26 11.93 7.03
N ARG A 188 -6.41 11.24 7.01
CA ARG A 188 -7.65 11.73 7.64
C ARG A 188 -7.68 11.60 9.17
N SER A 189 -6.75 10.84 9.75
CA SER A 189 -6.63 10.64 11.20
C SER A 189 -5.29 11.14 11.77
N ILE A 190 -4.54 11.94 11.01
CA ILE A 190 -3.21 12.39 11.41
C ILE A 190 -3.25 13.35 12.60
N SER A 191 -4.34 14.12 12.74
CA SER A 191 -4.56 15.12 13.79
C SER A 191 -5.18 14.54 15.06
N TRP A 192 -5.36 13.22 15.15
CA TRP A 192 -5.94 12.60 16.34
C TRP A 192 -4.94 12.57 17.49
N ASP A 193 -5.36 13.01 18.67
CA ASP A 193 -4.54 12.97 19.89
C ASP A 193 -4.39 11.53 20.43
N ARG A 194 -5.42 10.70 20.26
CA ARG A 194 -5.46 9.30 20.72
C ARG A 194 -6.01 8.40 19.63
N TYR A 195 -5.44 7.20 19.55
CA TYR A 195 -5.81 6.18 18.57
C TYR A 195 -6.49 4.98 19.25
N PRO A 196 -7.51 4.38 18.62
CA PRO A 196 -8.23 3.23 19.17
C PRO A 196 -7.34 2.02 19.44
N ASN A 197 -7.50 1.44 20.64
CA ASN A 197 -6.79 0.25 21.09
C ASN A 197 -7.77 -0.70 21.79
N GLY A 198 -7.80 -1.97 21.39
CA GLY A 198 -8.78 -2.95 21.85
C GLY A 198 -10.13 -2.80 21.13
N ARG A 199 -11.10 -2.09 21.73
CA ARG A 199 -12.43 -1.89 21.14
C ARG A 199 -12.58 -0.53 20.48
N TRP A 200 -13.34 -0.52 19.39
CA TRP A 200 -13.77 0.70 18.73
C TRP A 200 -14.93 1.32 19.52
N GLY A 201 -14.89 2.63 19.77
CA GLY A 201 -15.90 3.35 20.55
C GLY A 201 -15.58 3.61 22.02
N ASP A 202 -14.63 2.88 22.63
CA ASP A 202 -14.18 3.11 24.01
C ASP A 202 -13.45 4.46 24.18
N PHE A 203 -12.91 4.99 23.08
CA PHE A 203 -12.28 6.29 23.02
C PHE A 203 -13.25 7.25 22.32
N GLN A 204 -13.36 8.48 22.84
CA GLN A 204 -13.89 9.60 22.06
C GLN A 204 -12.94 9.84 20.88
N THR A 205 -13.11 9.06 19.81
CA THR A 205 -12.32 9.21 18.59
C THR A 205 -12.59 10.59 18.02
N PRO A 206 -11.57 11.43 17.83
CA PRO A 206 -11.75 12.72 17.19
C PRO A 206 -12.37 12.52 15.81
N SER A 207 -13.08 13.54 15.32
CA SER A 207 -13.64 13.50 13.97
C SER A 207 -12.52 13.32 12.94
N PHE A 208 -12.79 12.56 11.90
CA PHE A 208 -11.89 12.50 10.74
C PHE A 208 -11.76 13.89 10.10
N ALA A 209 -10.56 14.23 9.64
CA ALA A 209 -10.36 15.46 8.89
C ALA A 209 -11.25 15.51 7.64
N PRO A 210 -11.74 16.70 7.25
CA PRO A 210 -12.48 16.90 6.01
C PRO A 210 -11.71 16.37 4.81
N LEU A 211 -12.45 15.87 3.81
CA LEU A 211 -11.86 15.32 2.60
C LEU A 211 -11.06 16.39 1.83
N THR A 212 -11.46 17.66 1.89
CA THR A 212 -10.78 18.80 1.25
C THR A 212 -9.33 18.96 1.70
N ASP A 213 -9.05 18.74 2.97
CA ASP A 213 -7.72 18.92 3.57
C ASP A 213 -6.77 17.79 3.12
N TYR A 214 -7.31 16.58 2.97
CA TYR A 214 -6.59 15.44 2.41
C TYR A 214 -6.36 15.57 0.89
N GLN A 215 -7.36 16.11 0.16
CA GLN A 215 -7.30 16.29 -1.29
C GLN A 215 -6.17 17.24 -1.71
N ALA A 216 -5.97 18.35 -0.99
CA ALA A 216 -4.87 19.30 -1.24
C ALA A 216 -3.49 18.64 -1.16
N CYS A 217 -3.33 17.61 -0.32
CA CYS A 217 -2.09 16.88 -0.15
C CYS A 217 -1.93 15.69 -1.13
N THR A 218 -3.03 15.06 -1.58
CA THR A 218 -2.95 13.75 -2.25
C THR A 218 -3.33 13.70 -3.72
N THR A 219 -4.18 14.60 -4.21
CA THR A 219 -4.55 14.59 -5.63
C THR A 219 -3.52 15.30 -6.52
N THR A 220 -2.66 16.16 -5.96
CA THR A 220 -1.66 16.92 -6.73
C THR A 220 -0.22 16.57 -6.38
N PHE A 221 0.07 16.09 -5.15
CA PHE A 221 1.45 15.88 -4.69
C PHE A 221 1.81 14.43 -4.30
N LEU A 222 0.85 13.52 -4.03
CA LEU A 222 1.14 12.17 -3.50
C LEU A 222 0.56 10.99 -4.29
N ARG A 223 -0.21 11.20 -5.37
CA ARG A 223 -0.47 10.11 -6.33
C ARG A 223 0.87 9.76 -7.00
N PRO A 224 1.37 8.51 -6.87
CA PRO A 224 2.52 8.12 -7.66
C PRO A 224 2.13 8.24 -9.14
N ARG A 225 2.90 8.99 -9.94
CA ARG A 225 2.66 9.12 -11.39
C ARG A 225 2.44 7.77 -12.08
N SER A 226 3.06 6.71 -11.55
CA SER A 226 2.90 5.34 -12.02
C SER A 226 1.50 4.75 -11.77
N HIS A 227 0.79 5.14 -10.70
CA HIS A 227 -0.57 4.67 -10.44
C HIS A 227 -1.57 5.35 -11.37
N GLU A 228 -1.46 6.67 -11.53
CA GLU A 228 -2.32 7.44 -12.45
C GLU A 228 -2.13 7.00 -13.90
N LYS A 229 -0.88 6.80 -14.34
CA LYS A 229 -0.58 6.25 -15.67
C LYS A 229 -1.29 4.91 -15.93
N ARG A 230 -1.30 4.01 -14.94
CA ARG A 230 -2.00 2.72 -15.07
C ARG A 230 -3.51 2.88 -15.11
N LEU A 231 -4.08 3.80 -14.33
CA LEU A 231 -5.52 4.08 -14.40
C LEU A 231 -5.90 4.63 -15.77
N LEU A 232 -5.07 5.52 -16.35
CA LEU A 232 -5.26 5.99 -17.73
C LEU A 232 -5.25 4.83 -18.73
N GLU A 233 -4.29 3.92 -18.62
CA GLU A 233 -4.17 2.76 -19.53
C GLU A 233 -5.29 1.72 -19.35
N GLU A 234 -5.67 1.41 -18.11
CA GLU A 234 -6.60 0.31 -17.80
C GLU A 234 -8.08 0.75 -17.74
N TRP A 235 -8.37 1.99 -17.31
CA TRP A 235 -9.72 2.45 -17.00
C TRP A 235 -10.28 3.50 -17.97
N VAL A 236 -9.44 4.21 -18.73
CA VAL A 236 -9.89 5.19 -19.74
C VAL A 236 -10.11 4.50 -21.07
N VAL A 237 -11.30 3.96 -21.24
CA VAL A 237 -11.83 3.47 -22.53
C VAL A 237 -13.19 4.11 -22.78
N PRO A 238 -13.63 4.29 -24.03
CA PRO A 238 -14.96 4.84 -24.30
C PRO A 238 -16.05 3.98 -23.64
N LEU A 239 -16.87 4.59 -22.78
CA LEU A 239 -18.00 3.96 -22.12
C LEU A 239 -19.28 4.34 -22.86
N LYS A 240 -19.94 3.37 -23.49
CA LYS A 240 -21.17 3.57 -24.26
C LYS A 240 -22.41 3.28 -23.42
N SER A 241 -22.30 2.34 -22.48
CA SER A 241 -23.40 1.95 -21.61
C SER A 241 -22.93 1.59 -20.20
N ILE A 242 -23.89 1.37 -19.30
CA ILE A 242 -23.59 1.03 -17.91
C ILE A 242 -22.96 -0.36 -17.77
N GLU A 243 -23.23 -1.25 -18.73
CA GLU A 243 -22.64 -2.58 -18.81
C GLU A 243 -21.12 -2.50 -19.04
N ASP A 244 -20.61 -1.47 -19.72
CA ASP A 244 -19.17 -1.25 -19.87
C ASP A 244 -18.51 -0.96 -18.52
N ILE A 245 -19.21 -0.25 -17.63
CA ILE A 245 -18.76 -0.02 -16.25
C ILE A 245 -18.75 -1.34 -15.50
N TYR A 246 -19.79 -2.17 -15.63
CA TYR A 246 -19.86 -3.48 -14.96
C TYR A 246 -18.71 -4.38 -15.38
N GLU A 247 -18.39 -4.38 -16.67
CA GLU A 247 -17.28 -5.16 -17.22
C GLU A 247 -15.93 -4.70 -16.66
N LYS A 248 -15.72 -3.40 -16.41
CA LYS A 248 -14.48 -2.88 -15.80
C LYS A 248 -14.28 -3.41 -14.38
N PHE A 249 -15.32 -3.38 -13.55
CA PHE A 249 -15.25 -3.93 -12.20
C PHE A 249 -15.05 -5.45 -12.22
N ALA A 250 -15.74 -6.16 -13.11
CA ALA A 250 -15.57 -7.60 -13.27
C ALA A 250 -14.14 -7.96 -13.72
N LYS A 251 -13.58 -7.24 -14.69
CA LYS A 251 -12.18 -7.41 -15.14
C LYS A 251 -11.18 -7.22 -13.99
N PHE A 252 -11.39 -6.22 -13.14
CA PHE A 252 -10.56 -6.01 -11.96
C PHE A 252 -10.66 -7.18 -10.98
N CYS A 253 -11.87 -7.62 -10.64
CA CYS A 253 -12.08 -8.74 -9.72
C CYS A 253 -11.51 -10.06 -10.26
N LEU A 254 -11.54 -10.28 -11.57
CA LEU A 254 -10.92 -11.45 -12.23
C LEU A 254 -9.38 -11.35 -12.33
N GLY A 255 -8.78 -10.24 -11.88
CA GLY A 255 -7.34 -10.01 -11.92
C GLY A 255 -6.77 -9.67 -13.30
N LYS A 256 -7.64 -9.30 -14.25
CA LYS A 256 -7.23 -8.88 -15.61
C LYS A 256 -6.64 -7.47 -15.61
N THR A 257 -7.10 -6.61 -14.69
CA THR A 257 -6.50 -5.29 -14.40
C THR A 257 -5.92 -5.30 -12.99
N LYS A 258 -4.92 -4.45 -12.74
CA LYS A 258 -4.21 -4.42 -11.46
C LYS A 258 -4.45 -3.14 -10.66
N SER A 259 -4.97 -2.10 -11.31
CA SER A 259 -5.33 -0.83 -10.66
C SER A 259 -6.83 -0.69 -10.50
N SER A 260 -7.26 0.12 -9.53
CA SER A 260 -8.66 0.48 -9.31
C SER A 260 -8.76 1.90 -8.73
N PRO A 261 -9.73 2.73 -9.14
CA PRO A 261 -9.95 4.05 -8.54
C PRO A 261 -10.17 3.99 -7.02
N TRP A 262 -10.75 2.90 -6.51
CA TRP A 262 -11.05 2.69 -5.09
C TRP A 262 -9.92 2.02 -4.30
N SER A 263 -8.78 1.73 -4.94
CA SER A 263 -7.65 1.06 -4.29
C SER A 263 -6.34 1.83 -4.49
N GLU A 264 -5.58 1.98 -3.42
CA GLU A 264 -4.18 2.41 -3.43
C GLU A 264 -3.22 1.23 -3.53
N LEU A 265 -3.74 0.01 -3.44
CA LEU A 265 -2.98 -1.24 -3.51
C LEU A 265 -2.83 -1.70 -4.96
N TYR A 266 -1.72 -2.36 -5.27
CA TYR A 266 -1.46 -2.91 -6.59
C TYR A 266 -1.86 -4.39 -6.65
N GLY A 267 -2.84 -4.70 -7.51
CA GLY A 267 -3.39 -6.03 -7.67
C GLY A 267 -4.37 -6.43 -6.55
N LEU A 268 -4.99 -7.59 -6.74
CA LEU A 268 -5.93 -8.17 -5.77
C LEU A 268 -5.21 -8.77 -4.56
N GLN A 269 -5.83 -8.64 -3.39
CA GLN A 269 -5.35 -9.31 -2.18
C GLN A 269 -5.44 -10.83 -2.34
N PRO A 270 -4.53 -11.61 -1.74
CA PRO A 270 -4.53 -13.07 -1.85
C PRO A 270 -5.85 -13.71 -1.41
N GLU A 271 -6.54 -13.16 -0.41
CA GLU A 271 -7.83 -13.65 0.08
C GLU A 271 -8.96 -13.50 -0.95
N THR A 272 -8.94 -12.42 -1.75
CA THR A 272 -9.94 -12.17 -2.79
C THR A 272 -9.86 -13.17 -3.94
N LYS A 273 -8.67 -13.76 -4.17
CA LYS A 273 -8.48 -14.77 -5.22
C LYS A 273 -9.30 -16.05 -5.00
N VAL A 274 -9.77 -16.29 -3.78
CA VAL A 274 -10.58 -17.47 -3.44
C VAL A 274 -11.97 -17.42 -4.06
N PHE A 275 -12.53 -16.22 -4.25
CA PHE A 275 -13.90 -16.01 -4.71
C PHE A 275 -14.00 -14.93 -5.81
N ASN A 276 -12.92 -14.73 -6.56
CA ASN A 276 -12.82 -13.74 -7.62
C ASN A 276 -13.84 -13.94 -8.76
N GLU A 277 -14.12 -15.19 -9.13
CA GLU A 277 -15.14 -15.52 -10.14
C GLU A 277 -16.54 -15.13 -9.67
N GLN A 278 -16.84 -15.38 -8.39
CA GLN A 278 -18.12 -14.98 -7.78
C GLN A 278 -18.26 -13.46 -7.77
N LEU A 279 -17.20 -12.73 -7.42
CA LEU A 279 -17.18 -11.26 -7.52
C LEU A 279 -17.37 -10.79 -8.97
N GLY A 280 -16.72 -11.41 -9.94
CA GLY A 280 -16.91 -11.11 -11.36
C GLY A 280 -18.39 -11.18 -11.76
N ASN A 281 -19.07 -12.27 -11.38
CA ASN A 281 -20.49 -12.47 -11.66
C ASN A 281 -21.39 -11.42 -10.95
N ILE A 282 -21.07 -11.08 -9.71
CA ILE A 282 -21.79 -10.06 -8.93
C ILE A 282 -21.68 -8.68 -9.60
N ASN A 283 -20.49 -8.31 -10.06
CA ASN A 283 -20.27 -7.06 -10.77
C ASN A 283 -21.03 -6.99 -12.10
N MET A 284 -21.08 -8.10 -12.86
CA MET A 284 -21.85 -8.17 -14.11
C MET A 284 -23.36 -8.02 -13.89
N LYS A 285 -23.87 -8.30 -12.69
CA LYS A 285 -25.27 -8.07 -12.29
C LYS A 285 -25.55 -6.63 -11.80
N GLY A 286 -24.56 -5.74 -11.86
CA GLY A 286 -24.70 -4.33 -11.47
C GLY A 286 -24.45 -4.04 -9.99
N PHE A 287 -23.84 -4.96 -9.25
CA PHE A 287 -23.36 -4.73 -7.88
C PHE A 287 -21.85 -4.47 -7.92
N LEU A 288 -21.47 -3.19 -7.98
CA LEU A 288 -20.11 -2.74 -8.27
C LEU A 288 -19.22 -2.77 -7.03
N THR A 289 -18.52 -3.88 -6.82
CA THR A 289 -17.79 -4.18 -5.58
C THR A 289 -16.48 -3.40 -5.48
N ILE A 290 -16.25 -2.75 -4.34
CA ILE A 290 -15.03 -1.99 -4.04
C ILE A 290 -14.22 -2.55 -2.88
N ASN A 291 -14.82 -3.41 -2.05
CA ASN A 291 -14.15 -4.05 -0.92
C ASN A 291 -14.84 -5.38 -0.56
N SER A 292 -14.05 -6.36 -0.08
CA SER A 292 -14.55 -7.71 0.24
C SER A 292 -13.58 -8.47 1.13
N GLN A 293 -14.09 -9.32 2.02
CA GLN A 293 -13.30 -10.37 2.69
C GLN A 293 -14.13 -11.66 2.81
N PRO A 294 -13.49 -12.86 2.74
CA PRO A 294 -14.19 -14.13 2.90
C PRO A 294 -14.54 -14.40 4.36
N ALA A 295 -15.45 -15.35 4.60
CA ALA A 295 -15.61 -15.92 5.93
C ALA A 295 -14.42 -16.83 6.25
N VAL A 296 -13.90 -16.73 7.48
CA VAL A 296 -12.82 -17.58 7.99
C VAL A 296 -13.20 -18.08 9.37
N ASN A 297 -13.13 -19.40 9.54
CA ASN A 297 -13.47 -20.06 10.79
C ASN A 297 -12.24 -20.77 11.39
N GLY A 298 -11.51 -20.07 12.26
CA GLY A 298 -10.42 -20.66 13.04
C GLY A 298 -9.17 -21.02 12.25
N ALA A 299 -8.81 -20.23 11.24
CA ALA A 299 -7.55 -20.43 10.52
C ALA A 299 -6.35 -20.23 11.45
N LYS A 300 -5.29 -21.03 11.31
CA LYS A 300 -4.11 -20.89 12.17
C LYS A 300 -3.38 -19.58 11.90
N SER A 301 -2.97 -18.90 12.97
CA SER A 301 -2.28 -17.61 12.89
C SER A 301 -0.90 -17.66 12.23
N ASP A 302 -0.24 -18.82 12.30
CA ASP A 302 1.09 -19.10 11.76
C ASP A 302 1.07 -19.57 10.29
N THR A 303 -0.12 -19.68 9.69
CA THR A 303 -0.25 -19.95 8.26
C THR A 303 0.20 -18.72 7.48
N LEU A 304 1.51 -18.68 7.22
CA LEU A 304 2.14 -17.74 6.31
C LEU A 304 1.49 -17.85 4.92
N ALA A 305 1.50 -16.75 4.19
CA ALA A 305 1.03 -16.63 2.81
C ALA A 305 1.74 -17.55 1.78
N LYS A 306 2.54 -18.54 2.24
CA LYS A 306 3.26 -19.53 1.43
C LYS A 306 2.39 -20.72 1.01
N MET A 307 1.36 -21.10 1.76
CA MET A 307 0.37 -22.01 1.20
C MET A 307 -0.54 -21.20 0.30
N MET A 308 -0.48 -21.48 -1.01
CA MET A 308 -1.49 -21.05 -1.96
C MET A 308 -2.87 -21.19 -1.30
N PHE A 309 -3.71 -20.19 -1.48
CA PHE A 309 -5.16 -20.16 -1.23
C PHE A 309 -5.69 -19.34 -0.06
N VAL A 310 -5.03 -19.12 1.10
CA VAL A 310 -5.65 -18.24 2.13
C VAL A 310 -4.62 -17.48 2.96
N GLY A 311 -4.15 -16.34 2.46
CA GLY A 311 -3.21 -15.46 3.17
C GLY A 311 -3.85 -14.66 4.32
N THR A 312 -4.52 -15.32 5.26
CA THR A 312 -5.28 -14.69 6.37
C THR A 312 -4.57 -14.79 7.72
N GLY A 313 -3.47 -15.54 7.83
CA GLY A 313 -2.67 -15.62 9.06
C GLY A 313 -2.07 -14.26 9.45
N TRP A 314 -2.27 -13.90 10.72
CA TRP A 314 -1.66 -12.74 11.39
C TRP A 314 -1.65 -12.98 12.92
N GLY A 315 -0.84 -12.19 13.63
CA GLY A 315 -0.70 -12.25 15.08
C GLY A 315 0.36 -13.23 15.55
N GLU A 316 0.24 -13.70 16.79
CA GLU A 316 1.23 -14.60 17.40
C GLU A 316 1.01 -16.04 16.97
N ALA A 317 2.09 -16.83 16.89
CA ALA A 317 2.03 -18.23 16.52
C ALA A 317 1.20 -19.06 17.53
N GLY A 318 0.55 -20.12 17.05
CA GLY A 318 -0.27 -21.01 17.88
C GLY A 318 -1.67 -20.46 18.23
N GLY A 319 -2.10 -19.39 17.56
CA GLY A 319 -3.45 -18.82 17.69
C GLY A 319 -4.38 -19.16 16.51
N CYS A 320 -5.60 -18.64 16.58
CA CYS A 320 -6.64 -18.79 15.58
C CYS A 320 -7.17 -17.42 15.13
N VAL A 321 -7.45 -17.29 13.84
CA VAL A 321 -7.99 -16.10 13.19
C VAL A 321 -9.38 -16.40 12.64
N TYR A 322 -10.28 -15.42 12.76
CA TYR A 322 -11.67 -15.50 12.33
C TYR A 322 -12.05 -14.27 11.53
N GLN A 323 -12.93 -14.45 10.54
CA GLN A 323 -13.48 -13.38 9.71
C GLN A 323 -14.95 -13.65 9.41
N LYS A 324 -15.78 -12.60 9.45
CA LYS A 324 -17.13 -12.59 8.87
C LYS A 324 -17.03 -12.26 7.38
N ALA A 325 -17.87 -12.89 6.55
CA ALA A 325 -17.93 -12.50 5.14
C ALA A 325 -18.45 -11.06 5.02
N TYR A 326 -17.78 -10.28 4.18
CA TYR A 326 -18.05 -8.86 3.99
C TYR A 326 -18.07 -8.54 2.50
N LEU A 327 -19.03 -7.71 2.09
CA LEU A 327 -19.07 -7.15 0.75
C LEU A 327 -19.47 -5.68 0.79
N GLU A 328 -18.78 -4.87 0.01
CA GLU A 328 -19.06 -3.44 -0.15
C GLU A 328 -19.14 -3.10 -1.63
N PHE A 329 -20.23 -2.46 -2.05
CA PHE A 329 -20.50 -2.22 -3.46
C PHE A 329 -21.41 -1.01 -3.69
N PHE A 330 -21.36 -0.47 -4.91
CA PHE A 330 -22.38 0.44 -5.42
C PHE A 330 -23.47 -0.34 -6.16
N CYS A 331 -24.74 0.03 -5.98
CA CYS A 331 -25.83 -0.55 -6.78
C CYS A 331 -26.98 0.44 -7.04
N PHE A 332 -27.76 0.14 -8.08
CA PHE A 332 -28.94 0.92 -8.43
C PHE A 332 -30.07 0.72 -7.39
N PRO A 333 -30.93 1.72 -7.11
CA PRO A 333 -31.95 1.64 -6.05
C PRO A 333 -32.93 0.46 -6.17
N ALA A 334 -33.29 0.07 -7.40
CA ALA A 334 -34.15 -1.08 -7.63
C ALA A 334 -33.48 -2.40 -7.21
N SER A 335 -32.19 -2.57 -7.56
CA SER A 335 -31.38 -3.73 -7.15
C SER A 335 -31.18 -3.77 -5.64
N LEU A 336 -30.98 -2.61 -4.99
CA LEU A 336 -30.91 -2.51 -3.54
C LEU A 336 -32.21 -2.98 -2.88
N THR A 337 -33.36 -2.55 -3.39
CA THR A 337 -34.67 -2.93 -2.86
C THR A 337 -34.90 -4.45 -2.97
N ALA A 338 -34.55 -5.04 -4.12
CA ALA A 338 -34.61 -6.48 -4.32
C ALA A 338 -33.69 -7.23 -3.35
N LEU A 339 -32.46 -6.75 -3.15
CA LEU A 339 -31.50 -7.34 -2.23
C LEU A 339 -31.99 -7.28 -0.77
N ILE A 340 -32.47 -6.12 -0.31
CA ILE A 340 -33.00 -5.94 1.05
C ILE A 340 -34.17 -6.88 1.31
N ASN A 341 -35.07 -7.07 0.33
CA ASN A 341 -36.18 -8.01 0.47
C ASN A 341 -35.70 -9.46 0.63
N LYS A 342 -34.62 -9.87 -0.04
CA LYS A 342 -33.97 -11.17 0.21
C LYS A 342 -33.31 -11.22 1.58
N CYS A 343 -32.65 -10.14 2.02
CA CYS A 343 -32.00 -10.08 3.33
C CYS A 343 -32.98 -10.27 4.49
N LYS A 344 -34.26 -9.90 4.34
CA LYS A 344 -35.30 -10.16 5.37
C LYS A 344 -35.48 -11.64 5.70
N ALA A 345 -35.13 -12.55 4.79
CA ALA A 345 -35.19 -13.99 5.03
C ALA A 345 -34.02 -14.50 5.90
N PHE A 346 -32.97 -13.68 6.08
CA PHE A 346 -31.74 -14.07 6.79
C PHE A 346 -31.49 -13.12 7.96
N SER A 347 -31.83 -13.56 9.17
CA SER A 347 -31.63 -12.76 10.40
C SER A 347 -30.16 -12.53 10.75
N CYS A 348 -29.24 -13.32 10.18
CA CYS A 348 -27.80 -13.18 10.39
C CYS A 348 -27.15 -12.08 9.53
N LEU A 349 -27.87 -11.46 8.59
CA LEU A 349 -27.29 -10.44 7.72
C LEU A 349 -27.43 -9.04 8.33
N SER A 350 -26.34 -8.29 8.32
CA SER A 350 -26.34 -6.86 8.65
C SER A 350 -26.02 -6.05 7.41
N TYR A 351 -26.82 -5.03 7.11
CA TYR A 351 -26.60 -4.15 5.97
C TYR A 351 -26.78 -2.68 6.34
N MET A 352 -26.04 -1.83 5.65
CA MET A 352 -26.22 -0.38 5.65
C MET A 352 -26.01 0.14 4.23
N ALA A 353 -26.88 1.02 3.78
CA ALA A 353 -26.86 1.62 2.47
C ALA A 353 -27.06 3.12 2.58
N VAL A 354 -26.26 3.88 1.82
CA VAL A 354 -26.33 5.33 1.78
C VAL A 354 -26.10 5.86 0.37
N ASN A 355 -26.92 6.80 -0.07
CA ASN A 355 -26.67 7.51 -1.33
C ASN A 355 -25.78 8.74 -1.10
N ARG A 356 -25.46 9.47 -2.18
CA ARG A 356 -24.62 10.67 -2.12
C ARG A 356 -25.22 11.74 -1.19
N GLU A 357 -26.53 11.95 -1.26
CA GLU A 357 -27.29 12.94 -0.49
C GLU A 357 -27.39 12.59 1.01
N GLY A 358 -27.07 11.35 1.39
CA GLY A 358 -27.13 10.87 2.77
C GLY A 358 -28.42 10.17 3.15
N ALA A 359 -29.28 9.81 2.20
CA ALA A 359 -30.44 8.96 2.42
C ALA A 359 -29.98 7.58 2.90
N TRP A 360 -30.37 7.22 4.13
CA TRP A 360 -29.87 6.07 4.87
C TRP A 360 -30.90 4.94 4.94
N ILE A 361 -30.46 3.71 4.66
CA ILE A 361 -31.28 2.50 4.76
C ILE A 361 -30.43 1.41 5.45
N SER A 362 -30.85 0.93 6.62
CA SER A 362 -30.08 -0.07 7.37
C SER A 362 -30.96 -0.88 8.32
N ASN A 363 -30.50 -2.07 8.71
CA ASN A 363 -31.03 -2.84 9.84
C ASN A 363 -30.13 -2.76 11.09
N MET A 364 -29.10 -1.90 11.08
CA MET A 364 -28.21 -1.61 12.20
C MET A 364 -28.56 -0.26 12.85
N LYS A 365 -28.34 -0.14 14.15
CA LYS A 365 -28.41 1.16 14.85
C LYS A 365 -27.11 1.93 14.64
N ASN A 366 -27.17 3.26 14.72
CA ASN A 366 -25.98 4.11 14.57
C ASN A 366 -24.90 3.87 15.64
N THR A 367 -25.25 3.24 16.76
CA THR A 367 -24.32 2.87 17.85
C THR A 367 -23.74 1.47 17.70
N ASP A 368 -24.22 0.67 16.74
CA ASP A 368 -23.83 -0.72 16.61
C ASP A 368 -22.47 -0.83 15.90
N VAL A 369 -21.46 -1.28 16.63
CA VAL A 369 -20.14 -1.59 16.09
C VAL A 369 -20.02 -3.10 15.90
N ASN A 370 -19.81 -3.54 14.66
CA ASN A 370 -19.70 -4.97 14.33
C ASN A 370 -18.24 -5.37 14.09
N ALA A 371 -17.70 -6.27 14.91
CA ALA A 371 -16.39 -6.87 14.67
C ALA A 371 -16.47 -7.89 13.53
N VAL A 372 -15.63 -7.70 12.50
CA VAL A 372 -15.62 -8.54 11.29
C VAL A 372 -14.33 -9.34 11.12
N THR A 373 -13.26 -9.00 11.84
CA THR A 373 -12.03 -9.79 11.90
C THR A 373 -11.49 -9.77 13.32
N TRP A 374 -11.21 -10.95 13.88
CA TRP A 374 -10.61 -11.09 15.21
C TRP A 374 -9.68 -12.30 15.30
N GLY A 375 -8.85 -12.32 16.34
CA GLY A 375 -7.91 -13.39 16.61
C GLY A 375 -7.86 -13.72 18.09
N VAL A 376 -7.69 -15.01 18.37
CA VAL A 376 -7.51 -15.58 19.70
C VAL A 376 -6.11 -16.18 19.76
N PHE A 377 -5.28 -15.69 20.66
CA PHE A 377 -3.86 -16.05 20.73
C PHE A 377 -3.51 -16.59 22.13
N PRO A 378 -2.51 -17.48 22.24
CA PRO A 378 -2.03 -17.93 23.54
C PRO A 378 -1.63 -16.76 24.42
N THR A 379 -2.05 -16.76 25.69
CA THR A 379 -1.62 -15.77 26.71
C THR A 379 -1.98 -14.30 26.43
N LYS A 380 -2.95 -14.03 25.54
CA LYS A 380 -3.42 -12.68 25.22
C LYS A 380 -4.93 -12.57 25.25
N GLU A 381 -5.42 -11.36 25.51
CA GLU A 381 -6.81 -11.00 25.26
C GLU A 381 -7.13 -11.03 23.76
N ILE A 382 -8.43 -11.12 23.45
CA ILE A 382 -8.93 -11.16 22.07
C ILE A 382 -8.55 -9.87 21.35
N VAL A 383 -7.98 -10.01 20.16
CA VAL A 383 -7.61 -8.87 19.29
C VAL A 383 -8.62 -8.78 18.16
N GLN A 384 -9.29 -7.64 18.00
CA GLN A 384 -10.30 -7.41 16.95
C GLN A 384 -9.89 -6.22 16.06
N PRO A 385 -8.99 -6.43 15.08
CA PRO A 385 -8.37 -5.33 14.35
C PRO A 385 -9.27 -4.66 13.32
N THR A 386 -10.39 -5.28 12.95
CA THR A 386 -11.26 -4.79 11.87
C THR A 386 -12.72 -4.81 12.29
N ILE A 387 -13.37 -3.66 12.12
CA ILE A 387 -14.78 -3.43 12.47
C ILE A 387 -15.55 -2.80 11.30
N VAL A 388 -16.87 -2.86 11.40
CA VAL A 388 -17.83 -2.10 10.61
C VAL A 388 -18.58 -1.18 11.58
N ASP A 389 -18.56 0.12 11.31
CA ASP A 389 -19.17 1.15 12.15
C ASP A 389 -20.00 2.13 11.30
N PRO A 390 -21.30 2.31 11.56
CA PRO A 390 -22.19 3.19 10.81
C PRO A 390 -21.73 4.65 10.75
N LEU A 391 -21.22 5.20 11.86
CA LEU A 391 -20.78 6.61 11.91
C LEU A 391 -19.56 6.82 10.99
N THR A 392 -18.62 5.89 11.04
CA THR A 392 -17.45 5.94 10.17
C THR A 392 -17.80 5.63 8.70
N PHE A 393 -18.84 4.83 8.45
CA PHE A 393 -19.34 4.61 7.08
C PHE A 393 -19.89 5.89 6.44
N MET A 394 -20.57 6.73 7.23
CA MET A 394 -21.03 8.05 6.77
C MET A 394 -19.88 8.99 6.40
N VAL A 395 -18.73 8.88 7.06
CA VAL A 395 -17.53 9.66 6.74
C VAL A 395 -16.80 9.11 5.51
N TRP A 396 -16.82 7.78 5.35
CA TRP A 396 -16.24 7.10 4.21
C TRP A 396 -17.02 7.38 2.92
N LYS A 397 -18.36 7.44 2.98
CA LYS A 397 -19.23 7.62 1.80
C LYS A 397 -18.77 8.80 0.94
N ASP A 398 -18.40 9.91 1.56
CA ASP A 398 -18.03 11.14 0.85
C ASP A 398 -16.78 10.91 0.00
N GLU A 399 -15.79 10.19 0.53
CA GLU A 399 -14.62 9.79 -0.23
C GLU A 399 -14.97 8.76 -1.31
N ALA A 400 -15.76 7.74 -0.97
CA ALA A 400 -16.16 6.68 -1.90
C ALA A 400 -16.90 7.22 -3.14
N PHE A 401 -17.83 8.16 -2.94
CA PHE A 401 -18.55 8.83 -4.03
C PHE A 401 -17.66 9.80 -4.81
N GLU A 402 -16.77 10.54 -4.15
CA GLU A 402 -15.87 11.48 -4.82
C GLU A 402 -14.85 10.76 -5.74
N LEU A 403 -14.52 9.50 -5.44
CA LEU A 403 -13.65 8.68 -6.29
C LEU A 403 -14.28 8.35 -7.65
N TRP A 404 -15.60 8.38 -7.82
CA TRP A 404 -16.21 8.30 -9.15
C TRP A 404 -15.78 9.48 -10.02
N SER A 405 -15.83 10.69 -9.48
CA SER A 405 -15.45 11.91 -10.19
C SER A 405 -13.94 12.07 -10.31
N ARG A 406 -13.24 12.23 -9.18
CA ARG A 406 -11.80 12.54 -9.16
C ARG A 406 -10.90 11.32 -9.38
N GLY A 407 -11.42 10.13 -9.12
CA GLY A 407 -10.70 8.88 -9.33
C GLY A 407 -10.78 8.40 -10.77
N TRP A 408 -11.92 8.60 -11.44
CA TRP A 408 -12.17 8.03 -12.75
C TRP A 408 -12.69 9.04 -13.79
N ALA A 409 -13.77 9.77 -13.51
CA ALA A 409 -14.40 10.66 -14.51
C ALA A 409 -13.45 11.78 -14.99
N ASN A 410 -12.63 12.35 -14.10
CA ASN A 410 -11.64 13.38 -14.42
C ASN A 410 -10.46 12.87 -15.28
N LEU A 411 -10.34 11.56 -15.49
CA LEU A 411 -9.37 11.00 -16.42
C LEU A 411 -9.82 11.16 -17.88
N TYR A 412 -11.12 11.42 -18.11
CA TYR A 412 -11.68 11.75 -19.42
C TYR A 412 -11.71 13.26 -19.63
N LEU A 413 -11.72 13.68 -20.90
CA LEU A 413 -11.96 15.07 -21.26
C LEU A 413 -13.37 15.51 -20.85
N GLU A 414 -13.56 16.80 -20.59
CA GLU A 414 -14.83 17.35 -20.11
C GLU A 414 -16.01 17.10 -21.06
N THR A 415 -15.72 17.04 -22.36
CA THR A 415 -16.69 16.83 -23.42
C THR A 415 -16.99 15.35 -23.70
N ASP A 416 -16.28 14.42 -23.06
CA ASP A 416 -16.43 12.99 -23.31
C ASP A 416 -17.75 12.47 -22.69
N PRO A 417 -18.61 11.77 -23.47
CA PRO A 417 -19.86 11.21 -22.94
C PRO A 417 -19.63 10.20 -21.80
N SER A 418 -18.48 9.53 -21.76
CA SER A 418 -18.10 8.60 -20.69
C SER A 418 -18.05 9.30 -19.32
N ARG A 419 -17.60 10.57 -19.29
CA ARG A 419 -17.56 11.38 -18.07
C ARG A 419 -18.97 11.63 -17.53
N LYS A 420 -19.92 11.95 -18.42
CA LYS A 420 -21.32 12.16 -18.04
C LYS A 420 -21.94 10.90 -17.46
N LEU A 421 -21.71 9.74 -18.09
CA LEU A 421 -22.20 8.46 -17.60
C LEU A 421 -21.70 8.12 -16.19
N LEU A 422 -20.40 8.35 -15.91
CA LEU A 422 -19.84 8.13 -14.57
C LEU A 422 -20.45 9.05 -13.51
N GLU A 423 -20.73 10.31 -13.85
CA GLU A 423 -21.43 11.23 -12.94
C GLU A 423 -22.90 10.83 -12.73
N GLU A 424 -23.58 10.32 -13.75
CA GLU A 424 -24.94 9.79 -13.62
C GLU A 424 -24.99 8.59 -12.67
N VAL A 425 -24.04 7.65 -12.77
CA VAL A 425 -23.91 6.51 -11.84
C VAL A 425 -23.67 7.02 -10.42
N LYS A 426 -22.71 7.92 -10.23
CA LYS A 426 -22.39 8.51 -8.92
C LYS A 426 -23.61 9.14 -8.24
N ASN A 427 -24.47 9.84 -9.00
CA ASN A 427 -25.62 10.55 -8.44
C ASN A 427 -26.87 9.65 -8.25
N SER A 428 -26.92 8.48 -8.88
CA SER A 428 -28.10 7.60 -8.81
C SER A 428 -27.91 6.35 -7.94
N TYR A 429 -26.67 5.96 -7.64
CA TYR A 429 -26.37 4.71 -6.94
C TYR A 429 -26.32 4.88 -5.41
N TYR A 430 -26.55 3.78 -4.71
CA TYR A 430 -26.29 3.64 -3.28
C TYR A 430 -24.97 2.91 -3.05
N LEU A 431 -24.19 3.38 -2.08
CA LEU A 431 -23.09 2.63 -1.49
C LEU A 431 -23.64 1.72 -0.39
N VAL A 432 -23.32 0.43 -0.47
CA VAL A 432 -23.86 -0.60 0.42
C VAL A 432 -22.72 -1.36 1.09
N SER A 433 -22.83 -1.58 2.39
CA SER A 433 -22.00 -2.49 3.18
C SER A 433 -22.87 -3.63 3.69
N LEU A 434 -22.45 -4.87 3.46
CA LEU A 434 -23.19 -6.09 3.79
C LEU A 434 -22.27 -7.07 4.53
N VAL A 435 -22.71 -7.55 5.68
CA VAL A 435 -21.99 -8.47 6.56
C VAL A 435 -22.83 -9.71 6.82
N ASP A 436 -22.24 -10.89 6.64
CA ASP A 436 -22.81 -12.15 7.12
C ASP A 436 -22.27 -12.48 8.51
N ASN A 437 -23.13 -12.43 9.53
CA ASN A 437 -22.73 -12.74 10.90
C ASN A 437 -22.59 -14.24 11.16
N ASP A 438 -23.11 -15.11 10.29
CA ASP A 438 -22.87 -16.55 10.38
C ASP A 438 -21.56 -16.89 9.66
N TYR A 439 -20.44 -16.74 10.37
CA TYR A 439 -19.12 -17.08 9.85
C TYR A 439 -18.83 -18.60 9.85
N PHE A 440 -19.75 -19.44 10.34
CA PHE A 440 -19.62 -20.90 10.31
C PHE A 440 -20.19 -21.49 9.02
N HIS A 441 -21.40 -21.08 8.63
CA HIS A 441 -22.14 -21.62 7.48
C HIS A 441 -22.46 -20.56 6.42
N GLY A 442 -21.77 -19.42 6.49
CA GLY A 442 -22.10 -18.20 5.75
C GLY A 442 -22.37 -18.40 4.27
N GLY A 443 -23.45 -17.77 3.82
CA GLY A 443 -24.03 -17.93 2.49
C GLY A 443 -24.13 -16.61 1.73
N LEU A 444 -23.37 -15.58 2.11
CA LEU A 444 -23.43 -14.21 1.56
C LEU A 444 -23.58 -14.17 0.02
N PHE A 445 -22.77 -14.95 -0.70
CA PHE A 445 -22.77 -14.97 -2.16
C PHE A 445 -24.03 -15.60 -2.77
N ALA A 446 -24.77 -16.43 -2.02
CA ALA A 446 -26.02 -17.03 -2.48
C ALA A 446 -27.11 -15.99 -2.77
N LEU A 447 -27.08 -14.85 -2.07
CA LEU A 447 -28.04 -13.74 -2.25
C LEU A 447 -28.05 -13.21 -3.69
N PHE A 448 -26.92 -13.32 -4.37
CA PHE A 448 -26.70 -12.76 -5.70
C PHE A 448 -26.95 -13.75 -6.84
N ARG A 449 -27.28 -15.03 -6.57
CA ARG A 449 -27.50 -16.03 -7.63
C ARG A 449 -28.74 -15.75 -8.47
N ASP A 450 -29.82 -15.29 -7.83
CA ASP A 450 -31.14 -15.07 -8.46
C ASP A 450 -31.54 -13.59 -8.53
N THR A 451 -30.58 -12.67 -8.45
CA THR A 451 -30.80 -11.22 -8.67
C THR A 451 -30.50 -10.84 -10.11
#